data_AF-A0AAD7AM68-F1
#
_entry.id   AF-A0AAD7AM68-F1
#
_cell.length_a   1.000
_cell.length_b   1.000
_cell.length_c   1.000
_cell.angle_alpha   90.00
_cell.angle_beta   90.00
_cell.angle_gamma   90.00
#
_symmetry.space_group_name_H-M   'P 1'
#
loop_
_entity.id
_entity.type
_entity.pdbx_description
1 polymer ?
#
loop_
_entity_poly.entity_id
_entity_poly.type
_entity_poly.pdbx_seq_one_letter_code
_entity_poly.pdbx_strand_id
1 'polypeptide(L)'
;YFTVGRNIPEQSRTTFHHRTDPHGVLAKYVSDHVAHCVDNDVMYMAGQNACRLLLTPGRYTEKDPSTFKTGDLVEMGFAFVAWKKPGKMVGPEWCCMLVLRTLTFLDGRFTKVSLPAVA
;
A
#
# COMPACT_ATOMS: atom_id res chain seq x y z
N TYR A 1 -5.12 5.15 10.76
CA TYR A 1 -4.40 4.18 11.60
C TYR A 1 -3.19 4.86 12.20
N PHE A 2 -2.96 4.70 13.50
CA PHE A 2 -1.81 5.31 14.17
C PHE A 2 -0.61 4.35 14.15
N THR A 3 0.54 4.89 13.81
CA THR A 3 1.85 4.28 13.95
C THR A 3 2.40 4.66 15.32
N VAL A 4 2.79 3.66 16.11
CA VAL A 4 3.37 3.83 17.44
C VAL A 4 4.89 3.65 17.32
N GLY A 5 5.67 4.60 17.82
CA GLY A 5 7.11 4.59 17.68
C GLY A 5 7.81 5.51 18.66
N ARG A 6 9.15 5.47 18.71
CA ARG A 6 9.96 6.47 19.42
C ARG A 6 10.49 7.48 18.42
N ASN A 7 10.26 8.77 18.68
CA ASN A 7 10.72 9.89 17.85
C ASN A 7 10.25 9.78 16.39
N ILE A 8 8.94 9.65 16.17
CA ILE A 8 8.40 9.58 14.82
C ILE A 8 8.72 10.91 14.10
N PRO A 9 9.49 10.89 12.99
CA PRO A 9 9.86 12.11 12.27
C PRO A 9 8.62 12.87 11.81
N GLU A 10 8.62 14.19 11.94
CA GLU A 10 7.47 15.03 11.58
C GLU A 10 7.07 14.87 10.10
N GLN A 11 8.07 14.75 9.23
CA GLN A 11 7.91 14.47 7.79
C GLN A 11 7.22 13.14 7.46
N SER A 12 7.20 12.19 8.41
CA SER A 12 6.51 10.91 8.25
C SER A 12 5.06 10.95 8.76
N ARG A 13 4.64 12.06 9.39
CA ARG A 13 3.29 12.25 9.92
C ARG A 13 2.38 12.77 8.82
N THR A 14 1.23 12.13 8.64
CA THR A 14 0.20 12.47 7.67
C THR A 14 -1.04 12.95 8.41
N THR A 15 -1.72 13.96 7.87
CA THR A 15 -2.98 14.45 8.42
C THR A 15 -4.11 13.45 8.17
N PHE A 16 -5.03 13.36 9.13
CA PHE A 16 -6.26 12.61 8.89
C PHE A 16 -7.11 13.32 7.84
N HIS A 17 -7.63 12.56 6.88
CA HIS A 17 -8.59 13.09 5.92
C HIS A 17 -9.86 13.57 6.64
N HIS A 18 -10.46 14.68 6.20
CA HIS A 18 -11.66 15.27 6.83
C HIS A 18 -12.82 14.27 6.98
N ARG A 19 -13.00 13.36 6.01
CA ARG A 19 -14.03 12.31 6.11
C ARG A 19 -13.75 11.28 7.19
N THR A 20 -12.49 11.11 7.57
CA THR A 20 -12.02 10.15 8.58
C THR A 20 -11.99 10.77 9.98
N ASP A 21 -11.70 12.07 10.07
CA ASP A 21 -11.67 12.81 11.33
C ASP A 21 -12.35 14.19 11.23
N PRO A 22 -13.69 14.24 11.03
CA PRO A 22 -14.41 15.48 10.79
C PRO A 22 -14.41 16.43 11.99
N HIS A 23 -14.15 15.91 13.19
CA HIS A 23 -14.14 16.67 14.45
C HIS A 23 -12.72 16.89 15.00
N GLY A 24 -11.68 16.49 14.26
CA GLY A 24 -10.29 16.65 14.68
C GLY A 24 -9.93 15.88 15.96
N VAL A 25 -10.71 14.85 16.31
CA VAL A 25 -10.50 14.07 17.54
C VAL A 25 -9.26 13.22 17.39
N LEU A 26 -9.08 12.54 16.25
CA LEU A 26 -7.92 11.71 15.98
C LEU A 26 -6.65 12.55 15.83
N ALA A 27 -6.74 13.72 15.21
CA ALA A 27 -5.63 14.66 15.08
C ALA A 27 -5.08 15.12 16.46
N LYS A 28 -5.93 15.25 17.48
CA LYS A 28 -5.53 15.62 18.84
C LYS A 28 -4.70 14.55 19.56
N TYR A 29 -4.77 13.29 19.11
CA TYR A 29 -3.97 12.19 19.69
C TYR A 29 -2.58 12.06 19.07
N VAL A 30 -2.26 12.86 18.04
CA VAL A 30 -0.93 12.88 17.44
C VAL A 30 0.08 13.48 18.43
N SER A 31 1.17 12.76 18.65
CA SER A 31 2.27 13.11 19.55
C SER A 31 3.60 12.62 18.98
N ASP A 32 4.71 12.83 19.70
CA ASP A 32 6.03 12.34 19.30
C ASP A 32 6.18 10.82 19.36
N HIS A 33 5.19 10.13 19.94
CA HIS A 33 5.20 8.67 20.12
C HIS A 33 4.10 7.95 19.36
N VAL A 34 3.10 8.70 18.88
CA VAL A 34 1.92 8.17 18.21
C VAL A 34 1.55 9.15 17.11
N ALA A 35 1.66 8.74 15.85
CA ALA A 35 1.29 9.59 14.73
C ALA A 35 0.56 8.80 13.67
N HIS A 36 -0.31 9.44 12.89
CA HIS A 36 -0.77 8.83 11.66
C HIS A 36 0.38 8.90 10.66
N CYS A 37 0.91 7.77 10.23
CA CYS A 37 1.87 7.71 9.14
C CYS A 37 1.23 6.95 7.98
N VAL A 38 1.60 7.31 6.76
CA VAL A 38 1.34 6.46 5.60
C VAL A 38 2.46 5.43 5.57
N ASP A 39 2.27 4.33 6.29
CA ASP A 39 3.29 3.28 6.42
C ASP A 39 3.59 2.60 5.06
N ASN A 40 2.64 2.64 4.13
CA ASN A 40 2.86 2.18 2.76
C ASN A 40 1.91 2.86 1.76
N ASP A 41 2.41 3.88 1.06
CA ASP A 41 1.70 4.46 -0.08
C ASP A 41 1.92 3.58 -1.32
N VAL A 42 0.84 3.08 -1.90
CA VAL A 42 0.88 2.19 -3.06
C VAL A 42 0.23 2.89 -4.23
N MET A 43 0.97 3.06 -5.32
CA MET A 43 0.42 3.65 -6.54
C MET A 43 -0.37 2.59 -7.31
N TYR A 44 -1.67 2.80 -7.43
CA TYR A 44 -2.57 1.93 -8.20
C TYR A 44 -2.86 2.56 -9.57
N MET A 45 -2.55 1.82 -10.63
CA MET A 45 -2.64 2.33 -12.00
C MET A 45 -3.37 1.35 -12.92
N ALA A 46 -3.92 1.88 -14.01
CA ALA A 46 -4.41 1.10 -15.14
C ALA A 46 -3.58 1.43 -16.39
N GLY A 47 -3.09 0.42 -17.09
CA GLY A 47 -2.47 0.62 -18.40
C GLY A 47 -3.51 0.88 -19.48
N GLN A 48 -3.41 2.02 -20.18
CA GLN A 48 -4.16 2.23 -21.42
C GLN A 48 -3.56 1.32 -22.51
N ASN A 49 -4.30 0.27 -22.84
CA ASN A 49 -3.99 -0.81 -23.80
C ASN A 49 -3.22 -2.00 -23.19
N ALA A 50 -3.99 -2.94 -22.64
CA ALA A 50 -3.59 -4.27 -22.17
C ALA A 50 -2.66 -5.07 -23.11
N CYS A 51 -2.62 -4.74 -24.41
CA CYS A 51 -1.84 -5.47 -25.42
C CYS A 51 -0.60 -4.73 -25.93
N ARG A 52 -0.25 -3.55 -25.41
CA ARG A 52 0.96 -2.84 -25.86
C ARG A 52 1.85 -2.50 -24.67
N LEU A 53 2.40 -3.57 -24.07
CA LEU A 53 3.70 -3.54 -23.39
C LEU A 53 4.63 -2.66 -24.22
N LEU A 54 4.91 -1.45 -23.75
CA LEU A 54 6.07 -0.60 -24.08
C LEU A 54 5.77 0.80 -23.54
N LEU A 55 6.25 1.04 -22.31
CA LEU A 55 7.12 2.17 -21.93
C LEU A 55 6.86 3.50 -22.66
N THR A 56 5.61 3.93 -22.80
CA THR A 56 5.30 5.27 -23.30
C THR A 56 4.92 6.12 -22.08
N PRO A 57 5.69 7.15 -21.73
CA PRO A 57 5.29 8.11 -20.69
C PRO A 57 3.91 8.69 -21.07
N GLY A 58 2.92 8.54 -20.18
CA GLY A 58 1.56 9.07 -20.39
C GLY A 58 0.42 8.04 -20.56
N ARG A 59 0.67 6.72 -20.42
CA ARG A 59 -0.38 5.68 -20.58
C ARG A 59 -0.94 5.10 -19.29
N TYR A 60 -0.54 5.60 -18.13
CA TYR A 60 -1.04 5.13 -16.84
C TYR A 60 -1.99 6.14 -16.24
N THR A 61 -3.20 5.67 -15.92
CA THR A 61 -4.21 6.44 -15.20
C THR A 61 -4.39 5.87 -13.80
N GLU A 62 -4.60 6.74 -12.82
CA GLU A 62 -4.91 6.33 -11.45
C GLU A 62 -6.14 5.40 -11.45
N LYS A 63 -6.05 4.32 -10.68
CA LYS A 63 -7.09 3.29 -10.59
C LYS A 63 -7.46 3.08 -9.13
N ASP A 64 -8.77 3.02 -8.86
CA ASP A 64 -9.28 2.68 -7.53
C ASP A 64 -8.82 1.27 -7.12
N PRO A 65 -8.10 1.10 -5.99
CA PRO A 65 -7.60 -0.19 -5.53
C PRO A 65 -8.69 -1.23 -5.28
N SER A 66 -9.92 -0.81 -4.96
CA SER A 66 -11.06 -1.72 -4.72
C SER A 66 -11.52 -2.45 -5.99
N THR A 67 -11.06 -2.01 -7.16
CA THR A 67 -11.47 -2.57 -8.46
C THR A 67 -10.59 -3.71 -8.94
N PHE A 68 -9.48 -4.02 -8.26
CA PHE A 68 -8.67 -5.21 -8.54
C PHE A 68 -9.35 -6.48 -8.05
N LYS A 69 -9.21 -7.56 -8.82
CA LYS A 69 -9.86 -8.84 -8.54
C LYS A 69 -8.89 -10.01 -8.71
N THR A 70 -9.18 -11.11 -8.04
CA THR A 70 -8.44 -12.36 -8.22
C THR A 70 -8.56 -12.84 -9.67
N GLY A 71 -7.39 -13.06 -10.29
CA GLY A 71 -7.29 -13.42 -11.71
C GLY A 71 -6.93 -12.24 -12.62
N ASP A 72 -6.86 -11.02 -12.09
CA ASP A 72 -6.28 -9.90 -12.84
C ASP A 72 -4.78 -10.12 -13.07
N LEU A 73 -4.33 -9.84 -14.30
CA LEU A 73 -2.93 -9.71 -14.64
C LEU A 73 -2.45 -8.30 -14.30
N VAL A 74 -1.40 -8.23 -13.48
CA VAL A 74 -0.86 -6.98 -12.96
C VAL A 74 0.65 -6.95 -13.09
N GLU A 75 1.21 -5.77 -13.32
CA GLU A 75 2.62 -5.48 -13.07
C GLU A 75 2.75 -4.93 -11.65
N MET A 76 3.74 -5.42 -10.89
CA MET A 76 3.96 -5.00 -9.52
C MET A 76 5.38 -4.44 -9.33
N GLY A 77 5.48 -3.29 -8.67
CA GLY A 77 6.72 -2.78 -8.11
C GLY A 77 6.72 -2.99 -6.60
N PHE A 78 7.79 -3.56 -6.05
CA PHE A 78 7.93 -3.79 -4.62
C PHE A 78 9.36 -3.50 -4.16
N ALA A 79 9.52 -3.25 -2.86
CA ALA A 79 10.81 -3.12 -2.19
C ALA A 79 10.99 -4.27 -1.19
N PHE A 80 12.24 -4.71 -1.01
CA PHE A 80 12.60 -5.56 0.11
C PHE A 80 13.07 -4.70 1.28
N VAL A 81 12.49 -4.92 2.45
CA VAL A 81 12.93 -4.30 3.69
C VAL A 81 13.44 -5.40 4.59
N ALA A 82 14.74 -5.39 4.85
CA ALA A 82 15.37 -6.32 5.78
C ALA A 82 15.82 -5.58 7.04
N TRP A 83 15.52 -6.12 8.21
CA TRP A 83 16.01 -5.60 9.48
C TRP A 83 16.40 -6.73 10.41
N LYS A 84 17.33 -6.43 11.31
CA LYS A 84 17.77 -7.37 12.33
C LYS A 84 16.72 -7.43 13.43
N LYS A 85 16.21 -8.63 13.75
CA LYS A 85 15.41 -8.84 14.95
C LYS A 85 16.33 -8.80 16.17
N PRO A 86 16.00 -8.04 17.22
CA PRO A 86 16.72 -8.12 18.48
C PRO A 86 16.39 -9.46 19.15
N GLY A 87 17.21 -10.48 18.88
CA GLY A 87 17.18 -11.79 19.53
C GLY A 87 18.20 -11.87 20.67
N LYS A 88 17.85 -12.53 21.78
CA LYS A 88 18.67 -12.56 23.00
C LYS A 88 19.68 -13.71 23.09
N MET A 89 19.65 -14.77 22.28
CA MET A 89 20.47 -15.96 22.59
C MET A 89 21.13 -16.75 21.45
N VAL A 90 20.80 -16.58 20.17
CA VAL A 90 21.47 -17.36 19.09
C VAL A 90 21.63 -16.52 17.82
N GLY A 91 22.79 -15.88 17.65
CA GLY A 91 23.17 -15.18 16.41
C GLY A 91 22.25 -14.03 15.96
N PRO A 92 22.59 -13.36 14.85
CA PRO A 92 21.73 -12.34 14.26
C PRO A 92 20.57 -12.96 13.48
N GLU A 93 19.35 -12.85 13.99
CA GLU A 93 18.14 -13.14 13.22
C GLU A 93 17.78 -11.95 12.33
N TRP A 94 17.53 -12.20 11.05
CA TRP A 94 17.08 -11.18 10.09
C TRP A 94 15.64 -11.45 9.70
N CYS A 95 14.85 -10.38 9.60
CA CYS A 95 13.53 -10.41 9.00
C CYS A 95 13.55 -9.66 7.69
N CYS A 96 12.91 -10.23 6.68
CA CYS A 96 12.71 -9.60 5.39
C CYS A 96 11.21 -9.51 5.11
N MET A 97 10.74 -8.34 4.69
CA MET A 97 9.38 -8.13 4.20
C MET A 97 9.41 -7.57 2.79
N LEU A 98 8.43 -8.01 2.01
CA LEU A 98 8.07 -7.40 0.73
C LEU A 98 7.09 -6.26 1.00
N VAL A 99 7.45 -5.06 0.55
CA VAL A 99 6.61 -3.87 0.64
C VAL A 99 6.18 -3.49 -0.77
N LEU A 100 4.90 -3.70 -1.07
CA LEU A 100 4.31 -3.31 -2.35
C LEU A 100 4.37 -1.79 -2.51
N ARG A 101 4.77 -1.28 -3.68
CA ARG A 101 4.89 0.16 -3.98
C ARG A 101 4.03 0.58 -5.15
N THR A 102 3.89 -0.28 -6.16
CA THR A 102 3.05 0.00 -7.32
C THR A 102 2.30 -1.25 -7.75
N LEU A 103 1.07 -1.06 -8.23
CA LEU A 103 0.27 -2.12 -8.82
C LEU A 103 -0.43 -1.58 -10.07
N THR A 104 -0.04 -2.09 -11.23
CA THR A 104 -0.56 -1.66 -12.52
C THR A 104 -1.43 -2.76 -13.10
N PHE A 105 -2.71 -2.51 -13.30
CA PHE A 105 -3.60 -3.41 -14.01
C PHE A 105 -3.23 -3.48 -15.50
N LEU A 106 -3.04 -4.72 -15.99
CA LEU A 106 -2.74 -5.00 -17.39
C LEU A 106 -3.95 -5.62 -18.09
N ASP A 107 -4.52 -6.70 -17.55
CA ASP A 107 -5.62 -7.44 -18.18
C ASP A 107 -6.51 -8.16 -17.14
N GLY A 108 -7.80 -8.29 -17.42
CA GLY A 108 -8.82 -8.93 -16.58
C GLY A 108 -9.53 -10.11 -17.26
N ARG A 109 -9.01 -10.60 -18.39
CA ARG A 109 -9.62 -11.74 -19.11
C ARG A 109 -9.70 -13.03 -18.28
N PHE A 110 -8.85 -13.17 -17.27
CA PHE A 110 -8.81 -14.34 -16.39
C PHE A 110 -9.46 -14.11 -15.03
N THR A 111 -10.09 -12.94 -14.83
CA THR A 111 -10.79 -12.63 -13.59
C THR A 111 -11.93 -13.63 -13.39
N LYS A 112 -11.83 -14.45 -12.33
CA LYS A 112 -12.94 -15.32 -11.96
C LYS A 112 -14.05 -14.45 -11.41
N VAL A 113 -15.18 -14.37 -12.12
CA VAL A 113 -16.39 -13.75 -11.60
C VAL A 113 -16.80 -14.60 -10.39
N SER A 114 -16.61 -14.08 -9.18
CA SER A 114 -17.22 -14.64 -7.99
C SER A 114 -18.72 -14.65 -8.22
N LEU A 115 -19.29 -15.84 -8.45
CA LEU A 115 -20.73 -16.00 -8.48
C LEU A 115 -21.27 -15.45 -7.14
N PRO A 116 -22.34 -14.65 -7.15
CA PRO A 116 -22.97 -14.24 -5.90
C PRO A 116 -23.35 -15.52 -5.15
N ALA A 117 -22.98 -15.58 -3.87
CA ALA A 117 -23.51 -16.60 -2.98
C ALA A 117 -25.04 -16.53 -3.08
N VAL A 118 -25.62 -17.58 -3.65
CA VAL A 118 -27.07 -17.71 -3.74
C VAL A 118 -27.60 -17.76 -2.30
N ALA A 119 -28.70 -17.02 -2.10
CA ALA A 119 -29.35 -16.66 -0.83
C ALA A 119 -29.56 -17.81 0.16
#